data_AF-A0A382E3L8-F1
#
_entry.id   AF-A0A382E3L8-F1
#
_cell.length_a   1.000
_cell.length_b   1.000
_cell.length_c   1.000
_cell.angle_alpha   90.00
_cell.angle_beta   90.00
_cell.angle_gamma   90.00
#
_symmetry.space_group_name_H-M   'P 1'
#
loop_
_entity.id
_entity.type
_entity.pdbx_description
1 polymer ?
#
loop_
_entity_poly.entity_id
_entity_poly.type
_entity_poly.pdbx_seq_one_letter_code
_entity_poly.pdbx_strand_id
1 'polypeptide(L)'
;MYSLGISCYYHDSAAALLKDGNVIAAVEEERFSRRKFDDSFPKMAIDWCLTEAGITPEQVDGIAFYDKPIVKFERLLDNYIAVAPRGLNSFMDVIPKWLQNRLWIKNEIKSHLKGYKGEIIFPEHHLSHAAHAFYTSPFDKAAFLTVDGVGEWTTTSFGYAKDNEINLIRDIRWPHSLGLFYSAFTYFLGFKVNEGEYKLMGLSAYGKPKYYELILEKLIDVKDDGSIHLNMKYFAYTYDKYMTNQQFSKLFGITRRVEGEKAEQIHFDIAASAQKVLEDILLKMVNHIYKETKMKNLCLGGGVALNGVANYRILKEGPFENVHVPPSPGDAGSAVGAAQYHYFCHNKNKRIIENDPSKVVRENVYVGPEYDNTEIQKFLDSRKIDYQTIDGKELLHTAAKLISDGNIVGWYQGKMEWGPRALGNRSILADPRNAKMKDILNEKIKHRESFRPFAPSILEEYVSAYFD
;
A
#
# COMPACT_ATOMS: atom_id res chain seq x y z
N MET A 1 15.63 -2.50 -22.50
CA MET A 1 16.14 -2.95 -21.19
C MET A 1 14.98 -3.36 -20.31
N TYR A 2 15.00 -4.58 -19.79
CA TYR A 2 14.01 -5.16 -18.89
C TYR A 2 14.52 -5.21 -17.45
N SER A 3 13.75 -4.66 -16.50
CA SER A 3 14.05 -4.72 -15.06
C SER A 3 12.89 -5.36 -14.32
N LEU A 4 13.15 -6.47 -13.63
CA LEU A 4 12.15 -7.19 -12.84
C LEU A 4 12.31 -6.83 -11.36
N GLY A 5 11.23 -6.38 -10.74
CA GLY A 5 11.17 -6.10 -9.32
C GLY A 5 10.31 -7.11 -8.59
N ILE A 6 10.74 -7.51 -7.40
CA ILE A 6 10.10 -8.54 -6.59
C ILE A 6 9.89 -8.01 -5.17
N SER A 7 8.67 -8.13 -4.68
CA SER A 7 8.29 -7.92 -3.28
C SER A 7 7.62 -9.17 -2.73
N CYS A 8 8.07 -9.69 -1.59
CA CYS A 8 7.46 -10.87 -0.96
C CYS A 8 7.88 -11.10 0.49
N TYR A 9 7.33 -12.16 1.09
CA TYR A 9 7.61 -12.65 2.42
C TYR A 9 7.11 -11.78 3.58
N TYR A 10 6.31 -10.75 3.36
CA TYR A 10 5.70 -10.03 4.49
C TYR A 10 4.18 -10.07 4.40
N HIS A 11 3.63 -9.38 3.42
CA HIS A 11 2.28 -9.50 2.89
C HIS A 11 2.31 -8.91 1.47
N ASP A 12 1.24 -9.10 0.71
CA ASP A 12 1.06 -8.50 -0.62
C ASP A 12 2.22 -8.75 -1.58
N SER A 13 2.67 -10.02 -1.65
CA SER A 13 3.71 -10.41 -2.59
C SER A 13 3.33 -10.01 -4.01
N ALA A 14 4.29 -9.47 -4.74
CA ALA A 14 4.07 -8.92 -6.07
C ALA A 14 5.31 -8.98 -6.95
N ALA A 15 5.06 -8.89 -8.25
CA ALA A 15 6.10 -8.73 -9.26
C ALA A 15 5.75 -7.55 -10.18
N ALA A 16 6.79 -6.85 -10.64
CA ALA A 16 6.66 -5.77 -11.61
C ALA A 16 7.78 -5.84 -12.64
N LEU A 17 7.44 -5.62 -13.91
CA LEU A 17 8.38 -5.62 -15.02
C LEU A 17 8.37 -4.24 -15.69
N LEU A 18 9.56 -3.66 -15.81
CA LEU A 18 9.80 -2.45 -16.57
C LEU A 18 10.41 -2.77 -17.92
N LYS A 19 10.05 -1.98 -18.93
CA LYS A 19 10.73 -1.92 -20.22
C LYS A 19 11.13 -0.47 -20.51
N ASP A 20 12.44 -0.24 -20.57
CA ASP A 20 13.02 1.07 -20.88
C ASP A 20 12.47 2.20 -19.99
N GLY A 21 12.35 1.91 -18.69
CA GLY A 21 11.89 2.84 -17.65
C GLY A 21 10.38 2.85 -17.43
N ASN A 22 9.58 2.30 -18.34
CA ASN A 22 8.12 2.27 -18.23
C ASN A 22 7.66 0.96 -17.58
N VAL A 23 6.69 1.03 -16.67
CA VAL A 23 6.09 -0.18 -16.08
C VAL A 23 5.13 -0.76 -17.10
N ILE A 24 5.40 -1.98 -17.56
CA ILE A 24 4.57 -2.66 -18.58
C ILE A 24 3.69 -3.75 -17.99
N ALA A 25 4.06 -4.25 -16.82
CA ALA A 25 3.33 -5.27 -16.09
C ALA A 25 3.59 -5.10 -14.58
N ALA A 26 2.53 -5.09 -13.76
CA ALA A 26 2.65 -5.21 -12.30
C ALA A 26 1.40 -5.87 -11.73
N VAL A 27 1.58 -6.86 -10.86
CA VAL A 27 0.47 -7.62 -10.29
C VAL A 27 0.85 -8.30 -8.98
N GLU A 28 -0.12 -8.34 -8.06
CA GLU A 28 0.01 -9.01 -6.77
C GLU A 28 -0.31 -10.50 -6.94
N GLU A 29 0.43 -11.36 -6.24
CA GLU A 29 0.26 -12.82 -6.26
C GLU A 29 -1.15 -13.23 -5.83
N GLU A 30 -1.77 -12.49 -4.90
CA GLU A 30 -3.13 -12.77 -4.42
C GLU A 30 -4.19 -12.72 -5.53
N ARG A 31 -3.92 -11.99 -6.62
CA ARG A 31 -4.82 -11.90 -7.77
C ARG A 31 -4.90 -13.23 -8.52
N PHE A 32 -3.85 -14.03 -8.47
CA PHE A 32 -3.81 -15.37 -9.07
C PHE A 32 -4.06 -16.48 -8.05
N SER A 33 -3.37 -16.44 -6.91
CA SER A 33 -3.45 -17.49 -5.88
C SER A 33 -4.81 -17.52 -5.19
N ARG A 34 -5.55 -16.40 -5.24
CA ARG A 34 -6.81 -16.16 -4.54
C ARG A 34 -6.69 -16.27 -3.02
N ARG A 35 -5.46 -16.27 -2.49
CA ARG A 35 -5.14 -16.16 -1.07
C ARG A 35 -4.90 -14.70 -0.76
N LYS A 36 -5.81 -14.10 -0.01
CA LYS A 36 -5.72 -12.68 0.37
C LYS A 36 -4.45 -12.42 1.19
N PHE A 37 -3.71 -11.36 0.85
CA PHE A 37 -2.41 -11.01 1.44
C PHE A 37 -1.37 -12.12 1.28
N ASP A 38 -1.34 -12.79 0.13
CA ASP A 38 -0.36 -13.84 -0.14
C ASP A 38 1.06 -13.31 0.08
N ASP A 39 1.79 -13.91 1.03
CA ASP A 39 3.14 -13.53 1.40
C ASP A 39 4.20 -14.47 0.78
N SER A 40 3.78 -15.48 0.01
CA SER A 40 4.70 -16.45 -0.59
C SER A 40 5.50 -15.85 -1.75
N PHE A 41 6.49 -16.60 -2.24
CA PHE A 41 7.25 -16.17 -3.43
C PHE A 41 6.29 -15.96 -4.62
N PRO A 42 6.32 -14.81 -5.32
CA PRO A 42 5.28 -14.40 -6.27
C PRO A 42 5.47 -15.06 -7.64
N LYS A 43 5.42 -16.39 -7.66
CA LYS A 43 5.72 -17.18 -8.85
C LYS A 43 4.72 -16.89 -9.97
N MET A 44 3.42 -16.86 -9.66
CA MET A 44 2.39 -16.66 -10.67
C MET A 44 2.46 -15.24 -11.25
N ALA A 45 2.73 -14.24 -10.41
CA ALA A 45 2.92 -12.86 -10.84
C ALA A 45 4.17 -12.68 -11.72
N ILE A 46 5.30 -13.31 -11.37
CA ILE A 46 6.52 -13.29 -12.20
C ILE A 46 6.26 -13.96 -13.55
N ASP A 47 5.70 -15.18 -13.55
CA ASP A 47 5.42 -15.94 -14.77
C ASP A 47 4.49 -15.16 -15.71
N TRP A 48 3.47 -14.51 -15.14
CA TRP A 48 2.57 -13.64 -15.89
C TRP A 48 3.29 -12.42 -16.47
N CYS A 49 4.11 -11.70 -15.68
CA CYS A 49 4.82 -10.51 -16.18
C CYS A 49 5.73 -10.84 -17.37
N LEU A 50 6.43 -11.98 -17.33
CA LEU A 50 7.29 -12.43 -18.43
C LEU A 50 6.47 -12.83 -19.67
N THR A 51 5.36 -13.53 -19.47
CA THR A 51 4.44 -13.93 -20.53
C THR A 51 3.81 -12.72 -21.22
N GLU A 52 3.34 -11.75 -20.44
CA GLU A 52 2.76 -10.49 -20.92
C GLU A 52 3.75 -9.71 -21.80
N ALA A 53 5.03 -9.72 -21.43
CA ALA A 53 6.08 -9.07 -22.21
C ALA A 53 6.61 -9.92 -23.40
N GLY A 54 6.22 -11.20 -23.49
CA GLY A 54 6.72 -12.13 -24.48
C GLY A 54 8.22 -12.41 -24.37
N ILE A 55 8.77 -12.41 -23.15
CA ILE A 55 10.21 -12.60 -22.90
C ILE A 55 10.48 -13.81 -22.01
N THR A 56 11.69 -14.35 -22.10
CA THR A 56 12.18 -15.39 -21.18
C THR A 56 13.03 -14.78 -20.06
N PRO A 57 13.28 -15.52 -18.96
CA PRO A 57 14.16 -15.06 -17.88
C PRO A 57 15.55 -14.61 -18.38
N GLU A 58 16.11 -15.22 -19.42
CA GLU A 58 17.40 -14.87 -20.01
C GLU A 58 17.45 -13.45 -20.61
N GLN A 59 16.29 -12.89 -20.97
CA GLN A 59 16.17 -11.57 -21.58
C GLN A 59 15.95 -10.44 -20.56
N VAL A 60 15.84 -10.78 -19.26
CA VAL A 60 15.80 -9.80 -18.18
C VAL A 60 17.22 -9.28 -17.94
N ASP A 61 17.41 -7.96 -17.96
CA ASP A 61 18.73 -7.35 -17.77
C ASP A 61 19.13 -7.29 -16.29
N GLY A 62 18.15 -7.12 -15.40
CA GLY A 62 18.38 -7.06 -13.96
C GLY A 62 17.16 -7.39 -13.11
N ILE A 63 17.42 -7.92 -11.91
CA ILE A 63 16.39 -8.20 -10.91
C ILE A 63 16.68 -7.40 -9.65
N ALA A 64 15.65 -6.79 -9.07
CA ALA A 64 15.73 -6.12 -7.78
C ALA A 64 14.75 -6.72 -6.78
N PHE A 65 15.25 -7.04 -5.60
CA PHE A 65 14.43 -7.44 -4.46
C PHE A 65 14.40 -6.30 -3.44
N TYR A 66 13.20 -5.87 -3.07
CA TYR A 66 12.93 -4.62 -2.36
C TYR A 66 13.55 -4.41 -0.96
N ASP A 67 14.23 -5.40 -0.39
CA ASP A 67 14.65 -5.44 1.01
C ASP A 67 16.03 -6.11 1.14
N LYS A 68 16.84 -5.73 2.13
CA LYS A 68 18.14 -6.37 2.43
C LYS A 68 17.98 -7.48 3.50
N PRO A 69 18.02 -8.78 3.13
CA PRO A 69 17.70 -9.86 4.07
C PRO A 69 18.61 -9.92 5.30
N ILE A 70 19.91 -9.66 5.13
CA ILE A 70 20.88 -9.73 6.23
C ILE A 70 20.62 -8.62 7.26
N VAL A 71 20.38 -7.39 6.80
CA VAL A 71 20.16 -6.23 7.68
C VAL A 71 18.85 -6.39 8.46
N LYS A 72 17.80 -6.88 7.80
CA LYS A 72 16.53 -7.17 8.48
C LYS A 72 16.65 -8.32 9.48
N PHE A 73 17.45 -9.34 9.16
CA PHE A 73 17.73 -10.43 10.08
C PHE A 73 18.50 -9.95 11.33
N GLU A 74 19.51 -9.10 11.14
CA GLU A 74 20.24 -8.43 12.21
C GLU A 74 19.28 -7.69 13.17
N ARG A 75 18.37 -6.86 12.62
CA ARG A 75 17.34 -6.19 13.44
C ARG A 75 16.52 -7.17 14.28
N LEU A 76 16.09 -8.29 13.69
CA LEU A 76 15.27 -9.26 14.40
C LEU A 76 16.04 -9.84 15.59
N LEU A 77 17.30 -10.20 15.41
CA LEU A 77 18.16 -10.68 16.49
C LEU A 77 18.32 -9.62 17.59
N ASP A 78 18.69 -8.40 17.23
CA ASP A 78 18.87 -7.29 18.17
C ASP A 78 17.61 -7.00 18.97
N ASN A 79 16.45 -7.01 18.31
CA ASN A 79 15.17 -6.82 18.97
C ASN A 79 14.93 -7.92 20.01
N TYR A 80 15.11 -9.19 19.66
CA TYR A 80 14.88 -10.30 20.60
C TYR A 80 15.87 -10.34 21.76
N ILE A 81 17.12 -9.90 21.54
CA ILE A 81 18.11 -9.70 22.61
C ILE A 81 17.64 -8.59 23.55
N ALA A 82 17.20 -7.45 23.00
CA ALA A 82 16.76 -6.30 23.79
C ALA A 82 15.52 -6.58 24.66
N VAL A 83 14.64 -7.49 24.24
CA VAL A 83 13.43 -7.85 24.99
C VAL A 83 13.53 -9.17 25.76
N ALA A 84 14.73 -9.77 25.84
CA ALA A 84 14.92 -11.02 26.54
C ALA A 84 14.55 -10.89 28.04
N PRO A 85 13.89 -11.90 28.64
CA PRO A 85 13.46 -13.18 28.06
C PRO A 85 12.05 -13.16 27.42
N ARG A 86 11.35 -12.01 27.42
CA ARG A 86 9.93 -11.93 27.01
C ARG A 86 9.70 -12.36 25.55
N GLY A 87 10.66 -12.09 24.68
CA GLY A 87 10.58 -12.40 23.24
C GLY A 87 10.85 -13.87 22.86
N LEU A 88 11.19 -14.76 23.80
CA LEU A 88 11.73 -16.09 23.47
C LEU A 88 10.78 -16.96 22.64
N ASN A 89 9.47 -16.95 22.95
CA ASN A 89 8.48 -17.72 22.19
C ASN A 89 8.36 -17.22 20.74
N SER A 90 8.38 -15.90 20.54
CA SER A 90 8.33 -15.28 19.21
C SER A 90 9.63 -15.57 18.44
N PHE A 91 10.78 -15.47 19.10
CA PHE A 91 12.09 -15.82 18.55
C PHE A 91 12.12 -17.25 18.00
N MET A 92 11.64 -18.23 18.79
CA MET A 92 11.65 -19.64 18.41
C MET A 92 10.75 -19.96 17.20
N ASP A 93 9.77 -19.11 16.90
CA ASP A 93 8.90 -19.23 15.71
C ASP A 93 9.48 -18.49 14.49
N VAL A 94 10.07 -17.30 14.70
CA VAL A 94 10.50 -16.42 13.61
C VAL A 94 11.89 -16.75 13.08
N ILE A 95 12.87 -16.98 13.95
CA ILE A 95 14.27 -17.14 13.54
C ILE A 95 14.50 -18.38 12.67
N PRO A 96 13.92 -19.57 12.96
CA PRO A 96 14.09 -20.74 12.09
C PRO A 96 13.57 -20.50 10.65
N LYS A 97 12.44 -19.81 10.49
CA LYS A 97 11.87 -19.47 9.17
C LYS A 97 12.80 -18.57 8.36
N TRP A 98 13.49 -17.65 9.03
CA TRP A 98 14.48 -16.78 8.41
C TRP A 98 15.72 -17.53 7.95
N LEU A 99 16.25 -18.42 8.80
CA LEU A 99 17.43 -19.25 8.50
C LEU A 99 17.18 -20.23 7.35
N GLN A 100 15.95 -20.74 7.19
CA GLN A 100 15.60 -21.72 6.16
C GLN A 100 15.32 -21.09 4.80
N ASN A 101 14.57 -19.98 4.74
CA ASN A 101 14.03 -19.48 3.47
C ASN A 101 14.54 -18.06 3.15
N ARG A 102 14.33 -17.11 4.05
CA ARG A 102 14.39 -15.66 3.73
C ARG A 102 15.80 -15.15 3.49
N LEU A 103 16.80 -15.69 4.18
CA LEU A 103 18.21 -15.37 3.92
C LEU A 103 18.71 -15.89 2.56
N TRP A 104 18.01 -16.87 1.97
CA TRP A 104 18.38 -17.53 0.73
C TRP A 104 17.56 -17.06 -0.48
N ILE A 105 16.88 -15.92 -0.37
CA ILE A 105 16.05 -15.35 -1.44
C ILE A 105 16.78 -15.27 -2.79
N LYS A 106 18.08 -14.98 -2.80
CA LYS A 106 18.90 -14.95 -4.02
C LYS A 106 18.92 -16.31 -4.74
N ASN A 107 19.02 -17.40 -3.97
CA ASN A 107 19.02 -18.76 -4.51
C ASN A 107 17.62 -19.14 -5.01
N GLU A 108 16.59 -18.71 -4.29
CA GLU A 108 15.20 -18.95 -4.66
C GLU A 108 14.78 -18.21 -5.94
N ILE A 109 15.18 -16.94 -6.09
CA ILE A 109 14.98 -16.18 -7.33
C ILE A 109 15.64 -16.93 -8.50
N LYS A 110 16.89 -17.40 -8.33
CA LYS A 110 17.61 -18.16 -9.36
C LYS A 110 16.98 -19.52 -9.66
N SER A 111 16.38 -20.19 -8.69
CA SER A 111 15.76 -21.51 -8.90
C SER A 111 14.45 -21.40 -9.69
N HIS A 112 13.70 -20.32 -9.49
CA HIS A 112 12.46 -20.03 -10.22
C HIS A 112 12.74 -19.42 -11.60
N LEU A 113 13.71 -18.50 -11.71
CA LEU A 113 14.10 -17.86 -12.96
C LEU A 113 15.29 -18.57 -13.61
N LYS A 114 15.09 -19.83 -13.97
CA LYS A 114 16.12 -20.65 -14.62
C LYS A 114 16.61 -19.96 -15.90
N GLY A 115 17.93 -19.91 -16.05
CA GLY A 115 18.59 -19.30 -17.20
C GLY A 115 18.90 -17.81 -17.05
N TYR A 116 18.31 -17.13 -16.07
CA TYR A 116 18.70 -15.76 -15.73
C TYR A 116 20.19 -15.68 -15.33
N LYS A 117 20.93 -14.75 -15.95
CA LYS A 117 22.38 -14.56 -15.75
C LYS A 117 22.77 -13.15 -15.29
N GLY A 118 21.80 -12.22 -15.23
CA GLY A 118 22.05 -10.84 -14.82
C GLY A 118 22.29 -10.68 -13.31
N GLU A 119 22.40 -9.42 -12.89
CA GLU A 119 22.62 -9.07 -11.48
C GLU A 119 21.31 -9.15 -10.67
N ILE A 120 21.39 -9.58 -9.41
CA ILE A 120 20.28 -9.48 -8.46
C ILE A 120 20.71 -8.47 -7.39
N ILE A 121 20.05 -7.31 -7.38
CA ILE A 121 20.32 -6.23 -6.43
C ILE A 121 19.26 -6.19 -5.30
N PHE A 122 19.63 -5.54 -4.21
CA PHE A 122 18.84 -5.45 -2.98
C PHE A 122 18.75 -3.98 -2.52
N PRO A 123 17.96 -3.13 -3.19
CA PRO A 123 17.66 -1.79 -2.68
C PRO A 123 17.04 -1.87 -1.28
N GLU A 124 17.19 -0.80 -0.50
CA GLU A 124 16.54 -0.74 0.82
C GLU A 124 15.03 -0.59 0.68
N HIS A 125 14.28 -1.13 1.64
CA HIS A 125 12.80 -1.11 1.65
C HIS A 125 12.23 0.29 1.45
N HIS A 126 12.71 1.25 2.24
CA HIS A 126 12.24 2.63 2.14
C HIS A 126 12.74 3.36 0.88
N LEU A 127 13.85 2.92 0.28
CA LEU A 127 14.28 3.44 -1.02
C LEU A 127 13.39 2.91 -2.15
N SER A 128 12.92 1.66 -2.04
CA SER A 128 11.94 1.10 -2.97
C SER A 128 10.61 1.89 -2.89
N HIS A 129 10.13 2.21 -1.68
CA HIS A 129 8.98 3.11 -1.50
C HIS A 129 9.19 4.50 -2.12
N ALA A 130 10.35 5.11 -1.87
CA ALA A 130 10.69 6.42 -2.41
C ALA A 130 10.79 6.40 -3.94
N ALA A 131 11.38 5.34 -4.52
CA ALA A 131 11.46 5.14 -5.96
C ALA A 131 10.06 5.01 -6.57
N HIS A 132 9.19 4.18 -5.99
CA HIS A 132 7.81 4.03 -6.47
C HIS A 132 7.07 5.36 -6.44
N ALA A 133 7.17 6.12 -5.35
CA ALA A 133 6.51 7.41 -5.23
C ALA A 133 7.09 8.47 -6.17
N PHE A 134 8.41 8.50 -6.40
CA PHE A 134 9.04 9.51 -7.24
C PHE A 134 8.94 9.21 -8.73
N TYR A 135 9.30 8.01 -9.17
CA TYR A 135 9.41 7.69 -10.60
C TYR A 135 8.07 7.50 -11.29
N THR A 136 6.97 7.33 -10.54
CA THR A 136 5.60 7.38 -11.06
C THR A 136 4.99 8.79 -11.04
N SER A 137 5.69 9.76 -10.45
CA SER A 137 5.21 11.15 -10.40
C SER A 137 5.47 11.89 -11.72
N PRO A 138 4.75 13.01 -11.98
CA PRO A 138 5.04 13.88 -13.11
C PRO A 138 6.15 14.91 -12.81
N PHE A 139 6.85 14.80 -11.69
CA PHE A 139 7.74 15.87 -11.20
C PHE A 139 9.20 15.63 -11.57
N ASP A 140 9.91 16.62 -12.12
CA ASP A 140 11.38 16.56 -12.35
C ASP A 140 12.19 16.36 -11.06
N LYS A 141 11.75 17.04 -9.99
CA LYS A 141 12.30 16.91 -8.63
C LYS A 141 11.19 17.03 -7.60
N ALA A 142 11.32 16.28 -6.51
CA ALA A 142 10.37 16.30 -5.42
C ALA A 142 11.05 15.93 -4.10
N ALA A 143 10.53 16.49 -3.01
CA ALA A 143 10.76 15.90 -1.71
C ALA A 143 9.96 14.60 -1.63
N PHE A 144 10.40 13.65 -0.81
CA PHE A 144 9.62 12.46 -0.52
C PHE A 144 9.47 12.22 0.98
N LEU A 145 8.36 11.61 1.35
CA LEU A 145 8.10 11.08 2.68
C LEU A 145 7.58 9.65 2.54
N THR A 146 8.31 8.68 3.09
CA THR A 146 7.86 7.29 3.19
C THR A 146 7.52 6.98 4.63
N VAL A 147 6.32 6.50 4.91
CA VAL A 147 5.86 6.14 6.26
C VAL A 147 5.23 4.77 6.21
N ASP A 148 5.79 3.83 6.97
CA ASP A 148 5.43 2.43 6.88
C ASP A 148 5.45 1.73 8.24
N GLY A 149 5.07 0.45 8.27
CA GLY A 149 5.18 -0.40 9.45
C GLY A 149 6.65 -0.54 9.89
N VAL A 150 7.44 -1.29 9.13
CA VAL A 150 8.88 -1.49 9.35
C VAL A 150 9.55 -2.09 8.11
N GLY A 151 10.68 -1.51 7.68
CA GLY A 151 11.58 -2.10 6.70
C GLY A 151 12.67 -2.96 7.36
N GLU A 152 13.92 -2.73 6.95
CA GLU A 152 15.11 -3.32 7.59
C GLU A 152 15.29 -2.80 9.01
N TRP A 153 15.26 -1.47 9.17
CA TRP A 153 15.33 -0.73 10.42
C TRP A 153 14.40 0.46 10.40
N THR A 154 14.35 1.13 9.25
CA THR A 154 13.54 2.32 9.03
C THR A 154 12.05 2.02 9.13
N THR A 155 11.30 2.98 9.65
CA THR A 155 9.84 2.98 9.75
C THR A 155 9.25 4.24 9.11
N THR A 156 10.03 5.32 9.07
CA THR A 156 9.71 6.56 8.38
C THR A 156 10.99 7.14 7.82
N SER A 157 10.97 7.64 6.60
CA SER A 157 12.15 8.20 5.95
C SER A 157 11.76 9.37 5.06
N PHE A 158 12.62 10.37 4.97
CA PHE A 158 12.41 11.49 4.06
C PHE A 158 13.70 11.92 3.39
N GLY A 159 13.53 12.60 2.26
CA GLY A 159 14.63 13.13 1.49
C GLY A 159 14.14 13.85 0.25
N TYR A 160 14.97 13.87 -0.77
CA TYR A 160 14.60 14.40 -2.07
C TYR A 160 15.11 13.54 -3.20
N ALA A 161 14.43 13.61 -4.33
CA ALA A 161 14.81 12.91 -5.54
C ALA A 161 14.81 13.88 -6.73
N LYS A 162 15.75 13.67 -7.65
CA LYS A 162 15.93 14.46 -8.88
C LYS A 162 16.52 13.58 -9.96
N ASP A 163 15.97 13.66 -11.17
CA ASP A 163 16.37 12.84 -12.32
C ASP A 163 16.41 11.36 -11.94
N ASN A 164 17.60 10.76 -11.81
CA ASN A 164 17.82 9.35 -11.51
C ASN A 164 18.43 9.09 -10.13
N GLU A 165 18.35 10.07 -9.22
CA GLU A 165 18.90 9.99 -7.88
C GLU A 165 17.84 10.15 -6.81
N ILE A 166 17.96 9.35 -5.75
CA ILE A 166 17.17 9.45 -4.52
C ILE A 166 18.15 9.65 -3.37
N ASN A 167 18.02 10.78 -2.69
CA ASN A 167 18.88 11.19 -1.60
C ASN A 167 18.08 11.18 -0.29
N LEU A 168 18.38 10.20 0.57
CA LEU A 168 17.80 10.12 1.91
C LEU A 168 18.49 11.12 2.84
N ILE A 169 17.72 11.92 3.57
CA ILE A 169 18.25 12.88 4.56
C ILE A 169 18.22 12.27 5.96
N ARG A 170 17.06 11.80 6.41
CA ARG A 170 16.86 11.24 7.76
C ARG A 170 15.83 10.13 7.76
N ASP A 171 15.90 9.32 8.80
CA ASP A 171 14.99 8.24 9.10
C ASP A 171 14.60 8.20 10.59
N ILE A 172 13.43 7.63 10.85
CA ILE A 172 13.01 7.13 12.15
C ILE A 172 13.13 5.61 12.08
N ARG A 173 13.69 5.01 13.13
CA ARG A 173 13.98 3.58 13.19
C ARG A 173 13.08 2.87 14.18
N TRP A 174 12.96 1.57 13.95
CA TRP A 174 12.40 0.60 14.87
C TRP A 174 12.95 0.79 16.29
N PRO A 175 12.11 0.69 17.34
CA PRO A 175 10.72 0.23 17.33
C PRO A 175 9.67 1.34 17.17
N HIS A 176 10.09 2.58 16.87
CA HIS A 176 9.18 3.71 16.78
C HIS A 176 8.65 3.82 15.36
N SER A 177 7.36 3.54 15.18
CA SER A 177 6.72 3.54 13.87
C SER A 177 5.34 4.17 13.96
N LEU A 178 5.10 5.17 13.11
CA LEU A 178 3.79 5.77 12.99
C LEU A 178 2.78 4.80 12.34
N GLY A 179 3.26 3.94 11.44
CA GLY A 179 2.47 2.83 10.89
C GLY A 179 2.05 1.84 11.98
N LEU A 180 2.99 1.35 12.79
CA LEU A 180 2.66 0.39 13.86
C LEU A 180 1.87 1.00 15.00
N PHE A 181 2.02 2.30 15.27
CA PHE A 181 1.13 3.06 16.14
C PHE A 181 -0.31 2.95 15.66
N TYR A 182 -0.55 3.21 14.37
CA TYR A 182 -1.88 3.13 13.78
C TYR A 182 -2.42 1.69 13.72
N SER A 183 -1.56 0.71 13.41
CA SER A 183 -1.88 -0.72 13.46
C SER A 183 -2.18 -1.20 14.89
N ALA A 184 -1.60 -0.58 15.93
CA ALA A 184 -1.91 -0.92 17.31
C ALA A 184 -3.34 -0.53 17.70
N PHE A 185 -3.83 0.64 17.27
CA PHE A 185 -5.24 0.99 17.41
C PHE A 185 -6.15 0.12 16.55
N THR A 186 -5.71 -0.22 15.34
CA THR A 186 -6.44 -1.13 14.44
C THR A 186 -6.65 -2.48 15.12
N TYR A 187 -5.59 -3.04 15.68
CA TYR A 187 -5.61 -4.26 16.47
C TYR A 187 -6.50 -4.12 17.71
N PHE A 188 -6.31 -3.07 18.52
CA PHE A 188 -7.05 -2.85 19.77
C PHE A 188 -8.55 -2.70 19.56
N LEU A 189 -8.96 -2.12 18.43
CA LEU A 189 -10.35 -1.97 18.05
C LEU A 189 -10.90 -3.18 17.30
N GLY A 190 -10.22 -4.33 17.34
CA GLY A 190 -10.74 -5.62 16.88
C GLY A 190 -10.66 -5.83 15.37
N PHE A 191 -9.83 -5.06 14.67
CA PHE A 191 -9.52 -5.29 13.26
C PHE A 191 -8.19 -6.04 13.10
N LYS A 192 -8.03 -6.70 11.96
CA LYS A 192 -6.82 -7.43 11.60
C LYS A 192 -5.72 -6.46 11.14
N VAL A 193 -4.49 -6.68 11.57
CA VAL A 193 -3.30 -5.89 11.18
C VAL A 193 -2.93 -6.19 9.73
N ASN A 194 -2.41 -5.19 9.00
CA ASN A 194 -2.08 -5.22 7.57
C ASN A 194 -3.31 -5.45 6.67
N GLU A 195 -4.51 -5.18 7.19
CA GLU A 195 -5.77 -5.39 6.48
C GLU A 195 -6.85 -4.42 6.98
N GLY A 196 -6.84 -4.10 8.27
CA GLY A 196 -7.90 -3.39 8.97
C GLY A 196 -7.66 -1.90 9.11
N GLU A 197 -6.51 -1.38 8.71
CA GLU A 197 -6.11 0.02 8.92
C GLU A 197 -7.08 0.98 8.20
N TYR A 198 -7.54 0.62 7.01
CA TYR A 198 -8.57 1.41 6.33
C TYR A 198 -9.95 1.28 7.01
N LYS A 199 -10.22 0.20 7.77
CA LYS A 199 -11.43 0.08 8.60
C LYS A 199 -11.35 1.03 9.78
N LEU A 200 -10.17 1.16 10.42
CA LEU A 200 -9.93 2.16 11.45
C LEU A 200 -10.17 3.58 10.91
N MET A 201 -9.67 3.86 9.70
CA MET A 201 -9.88 5.14 9.02
C MET A 201 -11.37 5.38 8.71
N GLY A 202 -12.13 4.36 8.33
CA GLY A 202 -13.57 4.49 8.15
C GLY A 202 -14.32 4.66 9.48
N LEU A 203 -13.85 4.01 10.54
CA LEU A 203 -14.43 4.05 11.89
C LEU A 203 -14.28 5.43 12.53
N SER A 204 -13.16 6.10 12.27
CA SER A 204 -12.84 7.42 12.86
C SER A 204 -13.83 8.52 12.48
N ALA A 205 -14.47 8.43 11.30
CA ALA A 205 -15.46 9.41 10.82
C ALA A 205 -16.74 9.48 11.68
N TYR A 206 -16.99 8.48 12.53
CA TYR A 206 -18.19 8.40 13.37
C TYR A 206 -17.93 8.79 14.84
N GLY A 207 -16.72 9.22 15.16
CA GLY A 207 -16.29 9.54 16.53
C GLY A 207 -15.96 11.01 16.74
N LYS A 208 -15.67 11.37 17.99
CA LYS A 208 -15.04 12.63 18.37
C LYS A 208 -13.65 12.35 18.96
N PRO A 209 -12.63 13.17 18.69
CA PRO A 209 -11.25 12.91 19.12
C PRO A 209 -11.02 13.19 20.63
N LYS A 210 -11.83 12.57 21.51
CA LYS A 210 -11.82 12.80 22.97
C LYS A 210 -10.55 12.33 23.66
N TYR A 211 -9.84 11.37 23.07
CA TYR A 211 -8.63 10.78 23.61
C TYR A 211 -7.35 11.35 22.98
N TYR A 212 -7.46 12.40 22.15
CA TYR A 212 -6.31 13.00 21.46
C TYR A 212 -5.19 13.39 22.44
N GLU A 213 -5.52 14.18 23.47
CA GLU A 213 -4.55 14.61 24.49
C GLU A 213 -3.97 13.43 25.27
N LEU A 214 -4.81 12.46 25.63
CA LEU A 214 -4.37 11.26 26.36
C LEU A 214 -3.33 10.46 25.55
N ILE A 215 -3.55 10.34 24.24
CA ILE A 215 -2.63 9.64 23.33
C ILE A 215 -1.29 10.38 23.26
N LEU A 216 -1.31 11.70 23.06
CA LEU A 216 -0.08 12.51 23.01
C LEU A 216 0.67 12.54 24.35
N GLU A 217 -0.05 12.50 25.47
CA GLU A 217 0.60 12.52 26.79
C GLU A 217 1.21 11.16 27.16
N LYS A 218 0.54 10.05 26.82
CA LYS A 218 0.90 8.72 27.35
C LYS A 218 1.58 7.80 26.35
N LEU A 219 1.20 7.84 25.08
CA LEU A 219 1.58 6.83 24.09
C LEU A 219 2.70 7.25 23.17
N ILE A 220 2.80 8.54 22.84
CA ILE A 220 3.70 9.02 21.79
C ILE A 220 4.24 10.40 22.11
N ASP A 221 5.56 10.52 22.21
CA ASP A 221 6.27 11.80 22.28
C ASP A 221 6.53 12.28 20.85
N VAL A 222 5.97 13.44 20.49
CA VAL A 222 6.05 14.04 19.15
C VAL A 222 6.82 15.34 19.23
N LYS A 223 7.88 15.47 18.42
CA LYS A 223 8.69 16.69 18.34
C LYS A 223 8.17 17.63 17.25
N ASP A 224 8.70 18.85 17.23
CA ASP A 224 8.26 19.89 16.30
C ASP A 224 8.59 19.59 14.84
N ASP A 225 9.63 18.79 14.58
CA ASP A 225 9.97 18.27 13.27
C ASP A 225 9.10 17.07 12.83
N GLY A 226 8.18 16.63 13.68
CA GLY A 226 7.34 15.45 13.47
C GLY A 226 8.05 14.13 13.79
N SER A 227 9.28 14.14 14.28
CA SER A 227 9.91 12.93 14.81
C SER A 227 9.16 12.41 16.04
N ILE A 228 9.13 11.09 16.19
CA ILE A 228 8.32 10.43 17.21
C ILE A 228 9.13 9.46 18.05
N HIS A 229 8.73 9.31 19.31
CA HIS A 229 9.18 8.25 20.20
C HIS A 229 7.97 7.61 20.87
N LEU A 230 7.71 6.34 20.56
CA LEU A 230 6.61 5.59 21.16
C LEU A 230 6.95 5.15 22.58
N ASN A 231 5.99 5.27 23.49
CA ASN A 231 6.09 4.74 24.84
C ASN A 231 5.86 3.23 24.82
N MET A 232 6.95 2.48 24.66
CA MET A 232 6.94 1.01 24.50
C MET A 232 6.33 0.25 25.68
N LYS A 233 6.05 0.90 26.80
CA LYS A 233 5.27 0.35 27.93
C LYS A 233 3.89 -0.17 27.49
N TYR A 234 3.27 0.42 26.47
CA TYR A 234 1.90 0.10 26.04
C TYR A 234 1.83 -0.84 24.84
N PHE A 235 2.95 -1.03 24.14
CA PHE A 235 3.02 -1.81 22.90
C PHE A 235 3.69 -3.17 23.14
N ALA A 236 3.19 -4.20 22.46
CA ALA A 236 3.66 -5.58 22.64
C ALA A 236 4.41 -6.15 21.43
N TYR A 237 4.36 -5.48 20.27
CA TYR A 237 4.88 -6.00 19.01
C TYR A 237 6.41 -6.21 18.96
N THR A 238 7.14 -5.75 19.99
CA THR A 238 8.58 -6.01 20.12
C THR A 238 8.89 -7.35 20.77
N TYR A 239 7.96 -7.94 21.52
CA TYR A 239 8.20 -9.18 22.27
C TYR A 239 7.09 -10.23 22.12
N ASP A 240 5.97 -9.89 21.48
CA ASP A 240 4.81 -10.76 21.31
C ASP A 240 4.27 -10.66 19.87
N LYS A 241 3.32 -11.55 19.52
CA LYS A 241 2.58 -11.51 18.24
C LYS A 241 1.42 -10.51 18.25
N TYR A 242 1.25 -9.79 19.36
CA TYR A 242 0.18 -8.82 19.58
C TYR A 242 0.70 -7.39 19.48
N MET A 243 -0.16 -6.45 19.07
CA MET A 243 0.24 -5.05 18.95
C MET A 243 0.23 -4.30 20.29
N THR A 244 -0.75 -4.59 21.15
CA THR A 244 -1.00 -3.88 22.40
C THR A 244 -1.02 -4.82 23.60
N ASN A 245 -0.69 -4.33 24.79
CA ASN A 245 -0.76 -5.11 26.04
C ASN A 245 -1.89 -4.62 26.97
N GLN A 246 -2.02 -5.24 28.15
CA GLN A 246 -3.06 -4.88 29.14
C GLN A 246 -2.99 -3.42 29.61
N GLN A 247 -1.83 -2.77 29.55
CA GLN A 247 -1.71 -1.36 29.94
C GLN A 247 -2.41 -0.46 28.93
N PHE A 248 -2.43 -0.86 27.65
CA PHE A 248 -3.21 -0.20 26.61
C PHE A 248 -4.71 -0.28 26.93
N SER A 249 -5.22 -1.46 27.30
CA SER A 249 -6.61 -1.63 27.76
C SER A 249 -6.94 -0.76 28.97
N LYS A 250 -6.06 -0.76 29.99
CA LYS A 250 -6.21 0.07 31.19
C LYS A 250 -6.23 1.57 30.87
N LEU A 251 -5.45 2.01 29.88
CA LEU A 251 -5.38 3.42 29.48
C LEU A 251 -6.72 3.93 28.95
N PHE A 252 -7.41 3.12 28.13
CA PHE A 252 -8.70 3.49 27.54
C PHE A 252 -9.92 3.04 28.35
N GLY A 253 -9.71 2.27 29.42
CA GLY A 253 -10.79 1.77 30.29
C GLY A 253 -11.66 0.69 29.66
N ILE A 254 -11.24 0.10 28.54
CA ILE A 254 -11.94 -0.97 27.83
C ILE A 254 -10.98 -2.10 27.48
N THR A 255 -11.51 -3.31 27.32
CA THR A 255 -10.76 -4.41 26.73
C THR A 255 -10.64 -4.23 25.22
N ARG A 256 -9.67 -4.93 24.62
CA ARG A 256 -9.60 -5.06 23.16
C ARG A 256 -10.95 -5.59 22.65
N ARG A 257 -11.50 -4.95 21.63
CA ARG A 257 -12.71 -5.39 20.94
C ARG A 257 -12.45 -6.70 20.19
N VAL A 258 -13.38 -7.64 20.24
CA VAL A 258 -13.32 -8.89 19.46
C VAL A 258 -13.85 -8.63 18.05
N GLU A 259 -13.24 -9.29 17.06
CA GLU A 259 -13.71 -9.18 15.68
C GLU A 259 -15.18 -9.65 15.57
N GLY A 260 -16.00 -8.89 14.84
CA GLY A 260 -17.44 -9.13 14.71
C GLY A 260 -18.30 -8.49 15.80
N GLU A 261 -17.74 -8.07 16.94
CA GLU A 261 -18.51 -7.34 17.96
C GLU A 261 -19.01 -5.99 17.42
N LYS A 262 -20.18 -5.56 17.90
CA LYS A 262 -20.74 -4.26 17.53
C LYS A 262 -19.83 -3.15 18.07
N ALA A 263 -19.45 -2.21 17.19
CA ALA A 263 -18.73 -1.03 17.61
C ALA A 263 -19.64 -0.06 18.37
N GLU A 264 -19.25 0.27 19.60
CA GLU A 264 -19.85 1.32 20.45
C GLU A 264 -19.18 2.69 20.31
N GLN A 265 -19.79 3.74 20.89
CA GLN A 265 -19.31 5.13 20.78
C GLN A 265 -17.86 5.33 21.20
N ILE A 266 -17.41 4.64 22.25
CA ILE A 266 -16.03 4.71 22.71
C ILE A 266 -15.02 4.25 21.65
N HIS A 267 -15.37 3.23 20.85
CA HIS A 267 -14.50 2.75 19.77
C HIS A 267 -14.37 3.79 18.65
N PHE A 268 -15.47 4.45 18.29
CA PHE A 268 -15.44 5.55 17.32
C PHE A 268 -14.59 6.71 17.85
N ASP A 269 -14.76 7.09 19.12
CA ASP A 269 -14.02 8.20 19.73
C ASP A 269 -12.50 7.89 19.83
N ILE A 270 -12.11 6.65 20.14
CA ILE A 270 -10.71 6.20 20.11
C ILE A 270 -10.16 6.24 18.68
N ALA A 271 -10.92 5.74 17.69
CA ALA A 271 -10.52 5.77 16.29
C ALA A 271 -10.33 7.20 15.77
N ALA A 272 -11.27 8.10 16.07
CA ALA A 272 -11.19 9.53 15.75
C ALA A 272 -9.94 10.18 16.37
N SER A 273 -9.62 9.82 17.61
CA SER A 273 -8.45 10.35 18.31
C SER A 273 -7.15 9.86 17.68
N ALA A 274 -7.02 8.56 17.39
CA ALA A 274 -5.84 7.98 16.76
C ALA A 274 -5.61 8.51 15.35
N GLN A 275 -6.69 8.63 14.55
CA GLN A 275 -6.65 9.23 13.22
C GLN A 275 -6.18 10.69 13.28
N LYS A 276 -6.72 11.50 14.20
CA LYS A 276 -6.30 12.90 14.35
C LYS A 276 -4.82 13.03 14.75
N VAL A 277 -4.34 12.16 15.65
CA VAL A 277 -2.90 12.13 16.02
C VAL A 277 -2.03 11.79 14.83
N LEU A 278 -2.41 10.77 14.04
CA LEU A 278 -1.69 10.40 12.81
C LEU A 278 -1.57 11.58 11.85
N GLU A 279 -2.69 12.25 11.57
CA GLU A 279 -2.73 13.39 10.64
C GLU A 279 -1.86 14.56 11.11
N ASP A 280 -1.96 14.94 12.39
CA ASP A 280 -1.21 16.08 12.93
C ASP A 280 0.31 15.81 12.94
N ILE A 281 0.74 14.56 13.18
CA ILE A 281 2.14 14.14 13.08
C ILE A 281 2.62 14.21 11.63
N LEU A 282 1.85 13.66 10.69
CA LEU A 282 2.20 13.71 9.26
C LEU A 282 2.33 15.15 8.77
N LEU A 283 1.44 16.05 9.18
CA LEU A 283 1.57 17.47 8.86
C LEU A 283 2.83 18.11 9.45
N LYS A 284 3.22 17.77 10.68
CA LYS A 284 4.50 18.22 11.26
C LYS A 284 5.70 17.73 10.43
N MET A 285 5.72 16.45 10.06
CA MET A 285 6.76 15.87 9.22
C MET A 285 6.84 16.58 7.87
N VAL A 286 5.71 16.76 7.17
CA VAL A 286 5.64 17.45 5.88
C VAL A 286 6.14 18.90 5.99
N ASN A 287 5.73 19.63 7.03
CA ASN A 287 6.22 21.00 7.27
C ASN A 287 7.74 21.05 7.51
N HIS A 288 8.29 20.09 8.24
CA HIS A 288 9.72 19.98 8.45
C HIS A 288 10.46 19.68 7.14
N ILE A 289 9.98 18.71 6.35
CA ILE A 289 10.57 18.35 5.06
C ILE A 289 10.61 19.53 4.10
N TYR A 290 9.55 20.34 4.07
CA TYR A 290 9.56 21.55 3.26
C TYR A 290 10.61 22.57 3.72
N LYS A 291 10.80 22.72 5.04
CA LYS A 291 11.86 23.59 5.58
C LYS A 291 13.26 23.12 5.17
N GLU A 292 13.50 21.81 5.20
CA GLU A 292 14.79 21.20 4.85
C GLU A 292 15.07 21.24 3.34
N THR A 293 14.06 20.97 2.51
CA THR A 293 14.26 20.75 1.07
C THR A 293 13.91 21.95 0.19
N LYS A 294 13.00 22.82 0.66
CA LYS A 294 12.41 23.95 -0.10
C LYS A 294 11.83 23.54 -1.46
N MET A 295 11.43 22.27 -1.62
CA MET A 295 10.85 21.78 -2.85
C MET A 295 9.36 22.10 -2.95
N LYS A 296 8.89 22.30 -4.18
CA LYS A 296 7.47 22.59 -4.46
C LYS A 296 6.59 21.33 -4.47
N ASN A 297 7.18 20.17 -4.73
CA ASN A 297 6.46 18.93 -4.92
C ASN A 297 6.82 17.92 -3.82
N LEU A 298 5.82 17.14 -3.39
CA LEU A 298 5.95 16.07 -2.41
C LEU A 298 5.45 14.74 -2.98
N CYS A 299 6.25 13.69 -2.87
CA CYS A 299 5.85 12.31 -3.14
C CYS A 299 5.66 11.55 -1.81
N LEU A 300 4.52 10.89 -1.64
CA LEU A 300 4.23 10.06 -0.47
C LEU A 300 4.33 8.57 -0.82
N GLY A 301 4.99 7.78 0.02
CA GLY A 301 5.10 6.33 -0.10
C GLY A 301 4.98 5.61 1.24
N GLY A 302 5.04 4.27 1.22
CA GLY A 302 4.80 3.43 2.39
C GLY A 302 3.31 3.19 2.67
N GLY A 303 3.00 2.16 3.46
CA GLY A 303 1.62 1.74 3.72
C GLY A 303 0.72 2.83 4.31
N VAL A 304 1.27 3.79 5.06
CA VAL A 304 0.50 4.89 5.65
C VAL A 304 -0.01 5.87 4.59
N ALA A 305 0.64 5.96 3.42
CA ALA A 305 0.17 6.80 2.32
C ALA A 305 -1.16 6.31 1.69
N LEU A 306 -1.69 5.14 2.09
CA LEU A 306 -3.07 4.72 1.79
C LEU A 306 -4.12 5.48 2.61
N ASN A 307 -3.72 6.29 3.60
CA ASN A 307 -4.62 7.09 4.43
C ASN A 307 -5.07 8.35 3.67
N GLY A 308 -6.14 8.22 2.88
CA GLY A 308 -6.68 9.31 2.07
C GLY A 308 -7.13 10.53 2.87
N VAL A 309 -7.54 10.35 4.13
CA VAL A 309 -7.94 11.48 5.00
C VAL A 309 -6.71 12.30 5.39
N ALA A 310 -5.62 11.65 5.78
CA ALA A 310 -4.35 12.33 6.05
C ALA A 310 -3.78 12.99 4.80
N ASN A 311 -3.82 12.31 3.64
CA ASN A 311 -3.35 12.88 2.38
C ASN A 311 -4.13 14.13 1.99
N TYR A 312 -5.44 14.16 2.21
CA TYR A 312 -6.27 15.34 1.95
C TYR A 312 -5.84 16.53 2.82
N ARG A 313 -5.57 16.31 4.12
CA ARG A 313 -5.04 17.35 5.00
C ARG A 313 -3.66 17.82 4.56
N ILE A 314 -2.76 16.92 4.17
CA ILE A 314 -1.44 17.28 3.61
C ILE A 314 -1.59 18.16 2.37
N LEU A 315 -2.51 17.84 1.46
CA LEU A 315 -2.76 18.61 0.25
C LEU A 315 -3.32 20.01 0.55
N LYS A 316 -4.23 20.15 1.52
CA LYS A 316 -4.91 21.43 1.82
C LYS A 316 -4.13 22.31 2.81
N GLU A 317 -3.47 21.72 3.80
CA GLU A 317 -2.81 22.43 4.92
C GLU A 317 -1.27 22.43 4.78
N GLY A 318 -0.71 21.56 3.93
CA GLY A 318 0.74 21.45 3.75
C GLY A 318 1.33 22.59 2.91
N PRO A 319 2.65 22.84 3.03
CA PRO A 319 3.34 23.92 2.31
C PRO A 319 3.73 23.57 0.86
N PHE A 320 3.36 22.39 0.36
CA PHE A 320 3.72 21.93 -0.98
C PHE A 320 2.66 22.35 -2.01
N GLU A 321 3.10 22.73 -3.21
CA GLU A 321 2.21 23.11 -4.32
C GLU A 321 1.54 21.88 -4.93
N ASN A 322 2.27 20.75 -5.00
CA ASN A 322 1.78 19.51 -5.58
C ASN A 322 2.12 18.32 -4.70
N VAL A 323 1.19 17.36 -4.62
CA VAL A 323 1.36 16.09 -3.90
C VAL A 323 1.09 14.93 -4.84
N HIS A 324 1.95 13.92 -4.82
CA HIS A 324 1.77 12.68 -5.58
C HIS A 324 1.77 11.47 -4.65
N VAL A 325 0.84 10.55 -4.89
CA VAL A 325 0.75 9.24 -4.23
C VAL A 325 0.57 8.19 -5.31
N PRO A 326 1.44 7.17 -5.41
CA PRO A 326 1.26 6.10 -6.39
C PRO A 326 0.05 5.22 -6.03
N PRO A 327 -0.55 4.48 -6.98
CA PRO A 327 -1.78 3.72 -6.75
C PRO A 327 -1.64 2.55 -5.75
N SER A 328 -0.41 2.04 -5.57
CA SER A 328 -0.09 1.02 -4.55
C SER A 328 1.11 1.48 -3.71
N PRO A 329 0.97 2.45 -2.80
CA PRO A 329 2.12 3.02 -2.10
C PRO A 329 2.68 2.10 -1.00
N GLY A 330 2.00 1.00 -0.66
CA GLY A 330 2.46 -0.02 0.30
C GLY A 330 3.39 -1.07 -0.32
N ASP A 331 3.59 -2.18 0.39
CA ASP A 331 4.66 -3.16 0.11
C ASP A 331 4.58 -3.85 -1.26
N ALA A 332 3.39 -4.06 -1.81
CA ALA A 332 3.24 -4.53 -3.18
C ALA A 332 3.91 -3.56 -4.18
N GLY A 333 3.74 -2.24 -3.94
CA GLY A 333 4.37 -1.17 -4.71
C GLY A 333 5.89 -1.20 -4.72
N SER A 334 6.50 -1.77 -3.68
CA SER A 334 7.95 -1.92 -3.60
C SER A 334 8.51 -2.83 -4.69
N ALA A 335 7.70 -3.71 -5.31
CA ALA A 335 8.11 -4.42 -6.52
C ALA A 335 8.37 -3.44 -7.68
N VAL A 336 7.45 -2.51 -7.94
CA VAL A 336 7.64 -1.46 -8.95
C VAL A 336 8.82 -0.57 -8.58
N GLY A 337 8.87 -0.13 -7.32
CA GLY A 337 9.96 0.72 -6.80
C GLY A 337 11.34 0.09 -6.90
N ALA A 338 11.48 -1.21 -6.62
CA ALA A 338 12.73 -1.94 -6.74
C ALA A 338 13.20 -2.02 -8.21
N ALA A 339 12.28 -2.31 -9.14
CA ALA A 339 12.59 -2.32 -10.57
C ALA A 339 12.99 -0.93 -11.08
N GLN A 340 12.29 0.12 -10.63
CA GLN A 340 12.63 1.51 -10.94
C GLN A 340 13.99 1.90 -10.36
N TYR A 341 14.30 1.49 -9.12
CA TYR A 341 15.61 1.72 -8.52
C TYR A 341 16.72 1.05 -9.35
N HIS A 342 16.50 -0.19 -9.79
CA HIS A 342 17.44 -0.87 -10.69
C HIS A 342 17.63 -0.07 -11.99
N TYR A 343 16.53 0.29 -12.65
CA TYR A 343 16.61 0.98 -13.94
C TYR A 343 17.22 2.39 -13.84
N PHE A 344 16.72 3.25 -12.95
CA PHE A 344 17.15 4.65 -12.86
C PHE A 344 18.39 4.82 -11.97
N CYS A 345 18.34 4.36 -10.72
CA CYS A 345 19.39 4.66 -9.72
C CYS A 345 20.66 3.82 -9.92
N HIS A 346 20.50 2.51 -10.13
CA HIS A 346 21.63 1.57 -10.25
C HIS A 346 22.30 1.68 -11.62
N ASN A 347 21.53 1.60 -12.70
CA ASN A 347 22.06 1.69 -14.06
C ASN A 347 22.29 3.12 -14.56
N LYS A 348 21.97 4.13 -13.75
CA LYS A 348 22.16 5.55 -14.08
C LYS A 348 21.45 5.98 -15.36
N ASN A 349 20.36 5.31 -15.72
CA ASN A 349 19.52 5.75 -16.83
C ASN A 349 18.84 7.08 -16.46
N LYS A 350 18.73 7.98 -17.44
CA LYS A 350 18.04 9.25 -17.24
C LYS A 350 16.55 9.02 -17.04
N ARG A 351 15.94 9.85 -16.21
CA ARG A 351 14.49 9.85 -16.06
C ARG A 351 13.83 10.43 -17.31
N ILE A 352 12.73 9.79 -17.71
CA ILE A 352 11.84 10.27 -18.75
C ILE A 352 10.52 10.60 -18.07
N ILE A 353 10.06 11.85 -18.20
CA ILE A 353 8.79 12.30 -17.66
C ILE A 353 7.75 12.20 -18.77
N GLU A 354 6.76 11.34 -18.57
CA GLU A 354 5.61 11.26 -19.47
C GLU A 354 4.62 12.37 -19.11
N ASN A 355 4.23 13.16 -20.11
CA ASN A 355 3.32 14.29 -19.94
C ASN A 355 1.91 13.98 -20.47
N ASP A 356 1.71 12.90 -21.25
CA ASP A 356 0.39 12.43 -21.64
C ASP A 356 -0.28 11.72 -20.45
N PRO A 357 -1.35 12.31 -19.83
CA PRO A 357 -2.02 11.72 -18.68
C PRO A 357 -2.58 10.32 -19.00
N SER A 358 -3.03 10.10 -20.24
CA SER A 358 -3.59 8.80 -20.64
C SER A 358 -2.51 7.72 -20.63
N LYS A 359 -1.29 8.07 -21.07
CA LYS A 359 -0.15 7.15 -21.04
C LYS A 359 0.34 6.92 -19.63
N VAL A 360 0.44 7.95 -18.79
CA VAL A 360 0.76 7.80 -17.35
C VAL A 360 -0.20 6.82 -16.68
N VAL A 361 -1.50 6.95 -16.91
CA VAL A 361 -2.50 6.05 -16.33
C VAL A 361 -2.35 4.62 -16.84
N ARG A 362 -2.16 4.42 -18.16
CA ARG A 362 -1.93 3.08 -18.73
C ARG A 362 -0.66 2.41 -18.19
N GLU A 363 0.40 3.18 -17.97
CA GLU A 363 1.70 2.66 -17.56
C GLU A 363 1.88 2.60 -16.04
N ASN A 364 1.00 3.17 -15.23
CA ASN A 364 1.15 3.13 -13.76
C ASN A 364 -0.05 2.52 -13.03
N VAL A 365 -1.22 2.54 -13.65
CA VAL A 365 -2.47 2.07 -13.03
C VAL A 365 -2.96 0.79 -13.73
N TYR A 366 -3.16 0.82 -15.05
CA TYR A 366 -3.73 -0.32 -15.78
C TYR A 366 -2.66 -1.27 -16.33
N VAL A 367 -1.89 -1.86 -15.41
CA VAL A 367 -0.72 -2.71 -15.73
C VAL A 367 -0.89 -4.17 -15.31
N GLY A 368 -2.08 -4.57 -14.87
CA GLY A 368 -2.41 -5.97 -14.56
C GLY A 368 -2.97 -6.76 -15.76
N PRO A 369 -3.44 -8.00 -15.54
CA PRO A 369 -4.00 -8.86 -16.59
C PRO A 369 -5.22 -8.26 -17.27
N GLU A 370 -5.30 -8.47 -18.58
CA GLU A 370 -6.51 -8.32 -19.40
C GLU A 370 -6.92 -9.65 -20.02
N TYR A 371 -8.17 -9.73 -20.47
CA TYR A 371 -8.72 -10.90 -21.11
C TYR A 371 -9.57 -10.45 -22.28
N ASP A 372 -9.36 -11.07 -23.43
CA ASP A 372 -10.13 -10.74 -24.62
C ASP A 372 -11.53 -11.40 -24.59
N ASN A 373 -12.40 -10.99 -25.53
CA ASN A 373 -13.75 -11.56 -25.62
C ASN A 373 -13.74 -13.06 -25.91
N THR A 374 -12.71 -13.58 -26.58
CA THR A 374 -12.58 -15.01 -26.89
C THR A 374 -12.35 -15.82 -25.61
N GLU A 375 -11.47 -15.35 -24.74
CA GLU A 375 -11.18 -15.96 -23.44
C GLU A 375 -12.39 -15.88 -22.51
N ILE A 376 -13.05 -14.72 -22.45
CA ILE A 376 -14.27 -14.53 -21.65
C ILE A 376 -15.38 -15.47 -22.15
N GLN A 377 -15.60 -15.55 -23.46
CA GLN A 377 -16.62 -16.41 -24.04
C GLN A 377 -16.34 -17.89 -23.73
N LYS A 378 -15.10 -18.35 -23.91
CA LYS A 378 -14.69 -19.71 -23.55
C LYS A 378 -14.97 -20.02 -22.08
N PHE A 379 -14.70 -19.09 -21.18
CA PHE A 379 -15.01 -19.25 -19.76
C PHE A 379 -16.53 -19.39 -19.54
N LEU A 380 -17.34 -18.50 -20.09
CA LEU A 380 -18.80 -18.52 -19.93
C LEU A 380 -19.41 -19.81 -20.49
N ASP A 381 -19.00 -20.23 -21.69
CA ASP A 381 -19.43 -21.47 -22.32
C ASP A 381 -19.06 -22.69 -21.48
N SER A 382 -17.81 -22.75 -20.98
CA SER A 382 -17.34 -23.86 -20.14
C SER A 382 -18.12 -23.99 -18.82
N ARG A 383 -18.66 -22.86 -18.33
CA ARG A 383 -19.47 -22.79 -17.11
C ARG A 383 -20.96 -22.85 -17.38
N LYS A 384 -21.39 -22.88 -18.65
CA LYS A 384 -22.80 -22.83 -19.08
C LYS A 384 -23.53 -21.63 -18.46
N ILE A 385 -22.89 -20.47 -18.47
CA ILE A 385 -23.46 -19.21 -18.00
C ILE A 385 -24.13 -18.55 -19.21
N ASP A 386 -25.40 -18.16 -19.07
CA ASP A 386 -26.10 -17.43 -20.14
C ASP A 386 -25.55 -16.01 -20.27
N TYR A 387 -25.29 -15.59 -21.51
CA TYR A 387 -24.80 -14.25 -21.83
C TYR A 387 -25.38 -13.72 -23.14
N GLN A 388 -25.23 -12.42 -23.34
CA GLN A 388 -25.54 -11.73 -24.58
C GLN A 388 -24.36 -10.87 -25.00
N THR A 389 -24.09 -10.83 -26.30
CA THR A 389 -23.10 -9.91 -26.88
C THR A 389 -23.82 -8.64 -27.31
N ILE A 390 -23.35 -7.50 -26.82
CA ILE A 390 -23.93 -6.18 -27.08
C ILE A 390 -22.83 -5.30 -27.70
N ASP A 391 -23.19 -4.43 -28.65
CA ASP A 391 -22.27 -3.42 -29.18
C ASP A 391 -21.78 -2.48 -28.05
N GLY A 392 -20.55 -1.97 -28.15
CA GLY A 392 -19.95 -1.14 -27.11
C GLY A 392 -20.77 0.09 -26.72
N LYS A 393 -21.41 0.78 -27.68
CA LYS A 393 -22.25 1.95 -27.35
C LYS A 393 -23.52 1.56 -26.62
N GLU A 394 -24.15 0.48 -27.08
CA GLU A 394 -25.37 -0.05 -26.47
C GLU A 394 -25.08 -0.65 -25.09
N LEU A 395 -23.92 -1.28 -24.89
CA LEU A 395 -23.45 -1.77 -23.59
C LEU A 395 -23.33 -0.63 -22.59
N LEU A 396 -22.67 0.47 -22.97
CA LEU A 396 -22.52 1.65 -22.12
C LEU A 396 -23.88 2.28 -21.77
N HIS A 397 -24.77 2.41 -22.76
CA HIS A 397 -26.12 2.92 -22.52
C HIS A 397 -26.91 2.02 -21.56
N THR A 398 -26.85 0.71 -21.78
CA THR A 398 -27.53 -0.29 -20.95
C THR A 398 -27.01 -0.28 -19.52
N ALA A 399 -25.69 -0.27 -19.33
CA ALA A 399 -25.06 -0.21 -18.02
C ALA A 399 -25.41 1.08 -17.28
N ALA A 400 -25.34 2.24 -17.94
CA ALA A 400 -25.72 3.52 -17.36
C ALA A 400 -27.20 3.54 -16.93
N LYS A 401 -28.09 3.01 -17.78
CA LYS A 401 -29.52 2.87 -17.46
C LYS A 401 -29.73 1.95 -16.25
N LEU A 402 -29.13 0.77 -16.23
CA LEU A 402 -29.22 -0.17 -15.11
C LEU A 402 -28.78 0.47 -13.80
N ILE A 403 -27.64 1.18 -13.80
CA ILE A 403 -27.15 1.91 -12.64
C ILE A 403 -28.15 2.98 -12.22
N SER A 404 -28.61 3.83 -13.14
CA SER A 404 -29.58 4.91 -12.85
C SER A 404 -30.94 4.38 -12.36
N ASP A 405 -31.33 3.17 -12.75
CA ASP A 405 -32.55 2.50 -12.28
C ASP A 405 -32.36 1.86 -10.89
N GLY A 406 -31.19 2.05 -10.26
CA GLY A 406 -30.88 1.60 -8.90
C GLY A 406 -30.31 0.18 -8.82
N ASN A 407 -29.90 -0.42 -9.94
CA ASN A 407 -29.26 -1.74 -9.94
C ASN A 407 -27.76 -1.62 -9.61
N ILE A 408 -27.20 -2.76 -9.19
CA ILE A 408 -25.77 -2.90 -8.92
C ILE A 408 -25.15 -3.66 -10.09
N VAL A 409 -24.13 -3.08 -10.70
CA VAL A 409 -23.51 -3.63 -11.92
C VAL A 409 -22.07 -4.04 -11.62
N GLY A 410 -21.76 -5.32 -11.82
CA GLY A 410 -20.37 -5.79 -11.88
C GLY A 410 -19.76 -5.35 -13.20
N TRP A 411 -18.61 -4.67 -13.14
CA TRP A 411 -17.97 -4.07 -14.30
C TRP A 411 -16.54 -4.60 -14.46
N TYR A 412 -16.31 -5.26 -15.59
CA TYR A 412 -15.09 -5.99 -15.91
C TYR A 412 -14.62 -5.64 -17.33
N GLN A 413 -13.50 -4.92 -17.46
CA GLN A 413 -12.96 -4.52 -18.77
C GLN A 413 -11.45 -4.31 -18.72
N GLY A 414 -10.76 -4.48 -19.85
CA GLY A 414 -9.36 -4.13 -20.05
C GLY A 414 -8.37 -4.66 -18.99
N LYS A 415 -7.20 -4.01 -18.93
CA LYS A 415 -6.15 -4.32 -17.94
C LYS A 415 -6.59 -3.99 -16.53
N MET A 416 -6.33 -4.92 -15.62
CA MET A 416 -6.61 -4.75 -14.20
C MET A 416 -5.79 -3.59 -13.59
N GLU A 417 -6.41 -2.91 -12.63
CA GLU A 417 -5.80 -1.85 -11.83
C GLU A 417 -4.69 -2.39 -10.90
N TRP A 418 -3.61 -1.62 -10.78
CA TRP A 418 -2.55 -1.85 -9.81
C TRP A 418 -2.91 -1.23 -8.46
N GLY A 419 -2.75 -2.01 -7.39
CA GLY A 419 -3.04 -1.58 -6.01
C GLY A 419 -4.43 -1.96 -5.50
N PRO A 420 -4.79 -1.52 -4.28
CA PRO A 420 -5.92 -2.07 -3.53
C PRO A 420 -7.28 -1.43 -3.90
N ARG A 421 -7.31 -0.48 -4.84
CA ARG A 421 -8.52 0.25 -5.22
C ARG A 421 -8.98 -0.19 -6.61
N ALA A 422 -10.27 -0.51 -6.72
CA ALA A 422 -10.91 -0.62 -8.02
C ALA A 422 -11.11 0.79 -8.59
N LEU A 423 -10.73 1.00 -9.85
CA LEU A 423 -10.74 2.30 -10.55
C LEU A 423 -11.45 2.21 -11.91
N GLY A 424 -12.41 1.29 -12.04
CA GLY A 424 -13.28 1.19 -13.21
C GLY A 424 -12.99 0.02 -14.16
N ASN A 425 -12.04 -0.87 -13.87
CA ASN A 425 -11.77 -2.07 -14.67
C ASN A 425 -12.12 -3.37 -13.95
N ARG A 426 -12.08 -3.41 -12.61
CA ARG A 426 -12.59 -4.52 -11.78
C ARG A 426 -13.50 -3.98 -10.67
N SER A 427 -14.64 -3.42 -11.06
CA SER A 427 -15.47 -2.59 -10.18
C SER A 427 -16.88 -3.14 -9.95
N ILE A 428 -17.49 -2.72 -8.83
CA ILE A 428 -18.92 -2.86 -8.57
C ILE A 428 -19.47 -1.44 -8.58
N LEU A 429 -20.31 -1.13 -9.57
CA LEU A 429 -20.88 0.19 -9.82
C LEU A 429 -22.33 0.26 -9.31
N ALA A 430 -22.72 1.40 -8.76
CA ALA A 430 -24.06 1.65 -8.24
C ALA A 430 -24.38 3.15 -8.27
N ASP A 431 -25.67 3.49 -8.22
CA ASP A 431 -26.12 4.89 -8.23
C ASP A 431 -25.72 5.61 -6.93
N PRO A 432 -24.90 6.68 -7.00
CA PRO A 432 -24.51 7.44 -5.82
C PRO A 432 -25.63 8.32 -5.23
N ARG A 433 -26.73 8.56 -5.97
CA ARG A 433 -27.84 9.45 -5.55
C ARG A 433 -28.78 8.81 -4.54
N ASN A 434 -28.80 7.48 -4.48
CA ASN A 434 -29.67 6.75 -3.58
C ASN A 434 -29.01 6.64 -2.19
N ALA A 435 -29.54 7.39 -1.22
CA ALA A 435 -29.04 7.40 0.16
C ALA A 435 -28.99 6.00 0.83
N LYS A 436 -29.84 5.06 0.40
CA LYS A 436 -29.87 3.68 0.92
C LYS A 436 -28.84 2.76 0.25
N MET A 437 -28.22 3.18 -0.85
CA MET A 437 -27.32 2.32 -1.63
C MET A 437 -26.09 1.88 -0.83
N LYS A 438 -25.57 2.74 0.05
CA LYS A 438 -24.47 2.39 0.97
C LYS A 438 -24.80 1.16 1.81
N ASP A 439 -25.99 1.16 2.41
CA ASP A 439 -26.44 0.10 3.30
C ASP A 439 -26.73 -1.18 2.49
N ILE A 440 -27.38 -1.05 1.34
CA ILE A 440 -27.63 -2.15 0.40
C ILE A 440 -26.31 -2.84 0.01
N LEU A 441 -25.29 -2.08 -0.40
CA LEU A 441 -24.00 -2.63 -0.81
C LEU A 441 -23.25 -3.32 0.35
N ASN A 442 -23.26 -2.70 1.54
CA ASN A 442 -22.59 -3.27 2.71
C ASN A 442 -23.28 -4.54 3.23
N GLU A 443 -24.61 -4.56 3.28
CA GLU A 443 -25.39 -5.68 3.83
C GLU A 443 -25.60 -6.82 2.83
N LYS A 444 -26.05 -6.50 1.60
CA LYS A 444 -26.53 -7.52 0.66
C LYS A 444 -25.46 -8.06 -0.27
N ILE A 445 -24.43 -7.27 -0.59
CA ILE A 445 -23.40 -7.65 -1.56
C ILE A 445 -22.09 -8.00 -0.88
N LYS A 446 -21.60 -7.12 0.01
CA LYS A 446 -20.26 -7.26 0.60
C LYS A 446 -20.26 -7.90 1.99
N HIS A 447 -21.43 -8.12 2.59
CA HIS A 447 -21.64 -8.71 3.92
C HIS A 447 -20.62 -8.19 4.97
N ARG A 448 -20.46 -6.86 5.04
CA ARG A 448 -19.42 -6.19 5.83
C ARG A 448 -19.99 -5.07 6.71
N GLU A 449 -19.14 -4.45 7.52
CA GLU A 449 -19.56 -3.46 8.51
C GLU A 449 -20.24 -2.23 7.88
N SER A 450 -21.34 -1.75 8.48
CA SER A 450 -22.18 -0.68 7.93
C SER A 450 -21.49 0.69 7.81
N PHE A 451 -20.44 0.93 8.61
CA PHE A 451 -19.70 2.19 8.60
C PHE A 451 -18.72 2.32 7.42
N ARG A 452 -18.51 1.26 6.63
CA ARG A 452 -17.55 1.23 5.51
C ARG A 452 -17.96 2.23 4.42
N PRO A 453 -17.10 3.22 4.09
CA PRO A 453 -17.41 4.20 3.05
C PRO A 453 -17.28 3.60 1.64
N PHE A 454 -17.85 4.33 0.68
CA PHE A 454 -17.64 4.16 -0.76
C PHE A 454 -17.09 5.47 -1.34
N ALA A 455 -16.44 5.40 -2.48
CA ALA A 455 -15.92 6.56 -3.21
C ALA A 455 -16.65 6.69 -4.55
N PRO A 456 -16.92 7.92 -5.02
CA PRO A 456 -17.48 8.16 -6.35
C PRO A 456 -16.41 8.06 -7.44
N SER A 457 -16.87 7.84 -8.68
CA SER A 457 -16.10 8.11 -9.91
C SER A 457 -16.87 9.16 -10.71
N ILE A 458 -16.16 10.14 -11.26
CA ILE A 458 -16.72 11.24 -12.04
C ILE A 458 -15.86 11.50 -13.27
N LEU A 459 -16.45 12.08 -14.32
CA LEU A 459 -15.67 12.61 -15.43
C LEU A 459 -14.87 13.83 -14.96
N GLU A 460 -13.63 13.94 -15.44
CA GLU A 460 -12.69 14.99 -15.07
C GLU A 460 -13.27 16.40 -15.26
N GLU A 461 -14.00 16.62 -16.36
CA GLU A 461 -14.64 17.89 -16.70
C GLU A 461 -15.69 18.38 -15.67
N TYR A 462 -16.21 17.49 -14.81
CA TYR A 462 -17.16 17.84 -13.76
C TYR A 462 -16.53 17.89 -12.36
N VAL A 463 -15.23 17.65 -12.20
CA VAL A 463 -14.60 17.61 -10.86
C VAL A 463 -14.85 18.91 -10.09
N SER A 464 -14.64 20.06 -10.71
CA SER A 464 -14.83 21.39 -10.08
C SER A 464 -16.28 21.72 -9.75
N ALA A 465 -17.25 20.97 -10.29
CA ALA A 465 -18.67 21.15 -9.96
C ALA A 465 -19.09 20.39 -8.69
N TYR A 466 -18.31 19.39 -8.26
CA TYR A 466 -18.65 18.50 -7.15
C TYR A 466 -17.61 18.45 -6.02
N PHE A 467 -16.39 18.94 -6.25
CA PHE A 467 -15.27 18.88 -5.31
C PHE A 467 -14.53 20.23 -5.20
N ASP A 468 -14.09 20.56 -3.97
CA ASP A 468 -13.39 21.81 -3.60
C ASP A 468 -11.86 21.76 -3.73
#